data_AF-K9ZG35-F1
#
_entry.id   AF-K9ZG35-F1
#
_cell.length_a   1.000
_cell.length_b   1.000
_cell.length_c   1.000
_cell.angle_alpha   90.00
_cell.angle_beta   90.00
_cell.angle_gamma   90.00
#
_symmetry.space_group_name_H-M   'P 1'
#
loop_
_entity.id
_entity.type
_entity.pdbx_description
1 polymer ?
#
loop_
_entity_poly.entity_id
_entity_poly.type
_entity_poly.pdbx_seq_one_letter_code
_entity_poly.pdbx_strand_id
1 'polypeptide(L)'
;MSSLISTFTQNLAFSEPEIEVILSTPLNAVLNSPELKQELDSLDVNLLRETLPTAGQVLAENLPPFYNWLKNELGVKRVPDSPDHTTKWVINFLHNQESINHLVELHRPVPHAALEQAVPHLVGLFDGVEDVEVRKEWEKAVAALCLVLVVDAREQEKLAKVC
;
A
#
# COMPACT_ATOMS: atom_id res chain seq x y z
N MET A 1 16.28 -6.60 4.79
CA MET A 1 15.21 -5.73 4.25
C MET A 1 14.76 -6.33 2.93
N SER A 2 13.45 -6.59 2.79
CA SER A 2 12.85 -7.02 1.52
C SER A 2 12.94 -5.86 0.52
N SER A 3 13.24 -6.15 -0.74
CA SER A 3 13.11 -5.14 -1.80
C SER A 3 11.63 -4.87 -2.08
N LEU A 4 11.33 -3.78 -2.78
CA LEU A 4 9.97 -3.47 -3.23
C LEU A 4 9.36 -4.66 -4.01
N ILE A 5 10.10 -5.17 -4.99
CA ILE A 5 9.66 -6.27 -5.86
C ILE A 5 9.46 -7.56 -5.05
N SER A 6 10.39 -7.89 -4.14
CA SER A 6 10.22 -9.08 -3.30
C SER A 6 9.06 -8.93 -2.33
N THR A 7 8.78 -7.71 -1.85
CA THR A 7 7.59 -7.45 -1.02
C THR A 7 6.31 -7.72 -1.80
N PHE A 8 6.19 -7.24 -3.04
CA PHE A 8 5.00 -7.51 -3.83
C PHE A 8 4.86 -8.99 -4.19
N THR A 9 5.92 -9.64 -4.66
CA THR A 9 5.87 -11.06 -5.06
C THR A 9 5.64 -12.03 -3.90
N GLN A 10 5.97 -11.63 -2.66
CA GLN A 10 5.68 -12.42 -1.46
C GLN A 10 4.21 -12.33 -1.01
N ASN A 11 3.55 -11.22 -1.32
CA ASN A 11 2.23 -10.90 -0.76
C ASN A 11 1.10 -10.90 -1.80
N LEU A 12 1.41 -10.80 -3.09
CA LEU A 12 0.46 -10.76 -4.19
C LEU A 12 0.67 -11.95 -5.11
N ALA A 13 -0.37 -12.35 -5.85
CA ALA A 13 -0.31 -13.46 -6.80
C ALA A 13 0.33 -13.07 -8.15
N PHE A 14 1.41 -12.30 -8.12
CA PHE A 14 2.18 -11.87 -9.29
C PHE A 14 3.61 -12.38 -9.21
N SER A 15 4.14 -12.84 -10.34
CA SER A 15 5.56 -13.08 -10.51
C SER A 15 6.34 -11.78 -10.61
N GLU A 16 7.66 -11.84 -10.37
CA GLU A 16 8.55 -10.68 -10.50
C GLU A 16 8.46 -9.98 -11.87
N PRO A 17 8.45 -10.71 -13.02
CA PRO A 17 8.23 -10.09 -14.32
C PRO A 17 6.88 -9.37 -14.45
N GLU A 18 5.81 -9.92 -13.87
CA GLU A 18 4.48 -9.28 -13.88
C GLU A 18 4.47 -7.99 -13.07
N ILE A 19 5.10 -7.99 -11.89
CA ILE A 19 5.26 -6.78 -11.08
C ILE A 19 6.02 -5.69 -11.86
N GLU A 20 7.14 -6.02 -12.52
CA GLU A 20 7.90 -5.04 -13.30
C GLU A 20 7.09 -4.46 -14.46
N VAL A 21 6.28 -5.28 -15.13
CA VAL A 21 5.34 -4.83 -16.17
C VAL A 21 4.30 -3.90 -15.58
N ILE A 22 3.66 -4.26 -14.47
CA ILE A 22 2.64 -3.43 -13.80
C ILE A 22 3.25 -2.08 -13.41
N LEU A 23 4.41 -2.07 -12.75
CA LEU A 23 5.11 -0.86 -12.31
C LEU A 23 5.59 0.02 -13.47
N SER A 24 5.67 -0.52 -14.68
CA SER A 24 6.04 0.21 -15.89
C SER A 24 4.84 0.73 -16.68
N THR A 25 3.64 0.23 -16.38
CA THR A 25 2.39 0.53 -17.09
C THR A 25 1.73 1.78 -16.52
N PRO A 26 1.08 2.63 -17.35
CA PRO A 26 0.33 3.78 -16.86
C PRO A 26 -0.78 3.38 -15.88
N LEU A 27 -0.99 4.19 -14.84
CA LEU A 27 -1.97 3.93 -13.77
C LEU A 27 -3.35 3.61 -14.34
N ASN A 28 -3.83 4.40 -15.30
CA ASN A 28 -5.15 4.18 -15.88
C ASN A 28 -5.27 2.80 -16.55
N ALA A 29 -4.20 2.29 -17.17
CA ALA A 29 -4.21 0.95 -17.75
C ALA A 29 -4.18 -0.14 -16.65
N VAL A 30 -3.40 0.06 -15.59
CA VAL A 30 -3.35 -0.85 -14.43
C VAL A 30 -4.70 -0.91 -13.71
N LEU A 31 -5.37 0.22 -13.47
CA LEU A 31 -6.68 0.27 -12.80
C LEU A 31 -7.80 -0.40 -13.59
N ASN A 32 -7.64 -0.54 -14.92
CA ASN A 32 -8.57 -1.23 -15.79
C ASN A 32 -8.13 -2.66 -16.14
N SER A 33 -7.02 -3.15 -15.54
CA SER A 33 -6.50 -4.47 -15.87
C SER A 33 -7.29 -5.57 -15.16
N PRO A 34 -7.59 -6.69 -15.86
CA PRO A 34 -8.23 -7.84 -15.24
C PRO A 34 -7.35 -8.46 -14.15
N GLU A 35 -6.03 -8.36 -14.28
CA GLU A 35 -5.05 -8.89 -13.32
C GLU A 35 -5.16 -8.19 -11.96
N LEU A 36 -5.19 -6.85 -11.93
CA LEU A 36 -5.36 -6.10 -10.68
C LEU A 36 -6.74 -6.35 -10.09
N LYS A 37 -7.79 -6.38 -10.93
CA LYS A 37 -9.14 -6.68 -10.48
C LYS A 37 -9.21 -8.06 -9.81
N GLN A 38 -8.60 -9.08 -10.42
CA GLN A 38 -8.58 -10.43 -9.86
C GLN A 38 -7.84 -10.48 -8.53
N GLU A 39 -6.70 -9.77 -8.41
CA GLU A 39 -5.97 -9.68 -7.14
C GLU A 39 -6.82 -9.04 -6.05
N LEU A 40 -7.49 -7.92 -6.34
CA LEU A 40 -8.37 -7.25 -5.37
C LEU A 40 -9.61 -8.09 -5.01
N ASP A 41 -10.21 -8.77 -5.99
CA ASP A 41 -11.35 -9.68 -5.78
C ASP A 41 -10.96 -10.93 -4.97
N SER A 42 -9.66 -11.25 -4.90
CA SER A 42 -9.14 -12.40 -4.14
C SER A 42 -8.91 -12.10 -2.66
N LEU A 43 -9.14 -10.86 -2.22
CA LEU A 43 -9.09 -10.49 -0.81
C LEU A 43 -10.27 -11.11 -0.05
N ASP A 44 -10.00 -11.70 1.11
CA ASP A 44 -11.05 -12.10 2.05
C ASP A 44 -11.56 -10.87 2.81
N VAL A 45 -12.45 -10.14 2.14
CA VAL A 45 -13.08 -8.93 2.68
C VAL A 45 -13.84 -9.22 3.98
N ASN A 46 -14.35 -10.43 4.19
CA ASN A 46 -15.04 -10.77 5.44
C ASN A 46 -14.04 -10.88 6.58
N LEU A 47 -12.94 -11.63 6.39
CA LEU A 47 -11.87 -11.74 7.37
C LEU A 47 -11.29 -10.36 7.71
N LEU A 48 -11.02 -9.54 6.69
CA LEU A 48 -10.52 -8.17 6.87
C LEU A 48 -11.49 -7.31 7.68
N ARG A 49 -12.81 -7.42 7.43
CA ARG A 49 -13.84 -6.70 8.19
C ARG A 49 -13.94 -7.17 9.64
N GLU A 50 -13.91 -8.48 9.86
CA GLU A 50 -13.97 -9.07 11.21
C GLU A 50 -12.74 -8.69 12.05
N THR A 51 -11.59 -8.50 11.40
CA THR A 51 -10.31 -8.23 12.07
C THR A 51 -9.85 -6.78 11.97
N LEU A 52 -10.74 -5.86 11.56
CA LEU A 52 -10.49 -4.41 11.62
C LEU A 52 -9.99 -3.93 12.99
N PRO A 53 -10.51 -4.41 14.15
CA PRO A 53 -9.98 -3.99 15.45
C PRO A 53 -8.49 -4.33 15.63
N THR A 54 -8.08 -5.51 15.16
CA THR A 54 -6.68 -5.97 15.17
C THR A 54 -5.80 -5.04 14.35
N ALA A 55 -6.22 -4.74 13.12
CA ALA A 55 -5.48 -3.81 12.27
C ALA A 55 -5.45 -2.39 12.86
N GLY A 56 -6.54 -1.92 13.45
CA GLY A 56 -6.58 -0.64 14.15
C GLY A 56 -5.55 -0.54 15.26
N GLN A 57 -5.39 -1.61 16.06
CA GLN A 57 -4.36 -1.67 17.10
C GLN A 57 -2.95 -1.66 16.50
N VAL A 58 -2.68 -2.53 15.51
CA VAL A 58 -1.38 -2.61 14.83
C VAL A 58 -0.98 -1.25 14.24
N LEU A 59 -1.91 -0.59 13.54
CA LEU A 59 -1.67 0.72 12.95
C LEU A 59 -1.48 1.80 14.00
N ALA A 60 -2.26 1.82 15.09
CA ALA A 60 -2.09 2.78 16.16
C ALA A 60 -0.72 2.67 16.86
N GLU A 61 -0.22 1.44 17.03
CA GLU A 61 1.08 1.17 17.65
C GLU A 61 2.26 1.49 16.71
N ASN A 62 2.15 1.12 15.43
CA ASN A 62 3.30 1.13 14.52
C ASN A 62 3.35 2.34 13.56
N LEU A 63 2.25 3.03 13.30
CA LEU A 63 2.27 4.21 12.42
C LEU A 63 3.01 5.42 13.00
N PRO A 64 2.90 5.78 14.30
CA PRO A 64 3.66 6.90 14.85
C PRO A 64 5.20 6.76 14.67
N PRO A 65 5.85 5.63 15.02
CA PRO A 65 7.28 5.47 14.74
C PRO A 65 7.58 5.43 13.23
N PHE A 66 6.70 4.84 12.41
CA PHE A 66 6.84 4.86 10.96
C PHE A 66 6.81 6.27 10.37
N TYR A 67 5.91 7.15 10.81
CA TYR A 67 5.85 8.54 10.35
C TYR A 67 7.08 9.35 10.80
N ASN A 68 7.58 9.10 12.01
CA ASN A 68 8.84 9.69 12.45
C ASN A 68 10.00 9.27 11.53
N TRP A 69 10.05 7.99 11.15
CA TRP A 69 11.03 7.48 10.20
C TRP A 69 10.89 8.15 8.81
N LEU A 70 9.69 8.23 8.24
CA LEU A 70 9.46 8.93 6.97
C LEU A 70 9.96 10.39 6.99
N LYS A 71 9.70 11.10 8.09
CA LYS A 71 10.08 12.50 8.22
C LYS A 71 11.58 12.68 8.41
N ASN A 72 12.19 11.88 9.27
CA ASN A 72 13.58 12.07 9.69
C ASN A 72 14.57 11.42 8.73
N GLU A 73 14.27 10.21 8.24
CA GLU A 73 15.17 9.44 7.38
C GLU A 73 14.93 9.70 5.89
N LEU A 74 13.67 9.88 5.48
CA LEU A 74 13.31 10.09 4.07
C LEU A 74 12.95 11.54 3.73
N GLY A 75 12.98 12.45 4.71
CA GLY A 75 12.72 13.87 4.50
C GLY A 75 11.30 14.18 4.02
N VAL A 76 10.34 13.27 4.24
CA VAL A 76 8.94 13.46 3.82
C VAL A 76 8.32 14.59 4.65
N LYS A 77 7.97 15.70 3.97
CA LYS A 77 7.51 16.93 4.64
C LYS A 77 6.07 16.87 5.13
N ARG A 78 5.22 16.08 4.48
CA ARG A 78 3.80 15.90 4.81
C ARG A 78 3.58 14.46 5.21
N VAL A 79 3.66 14.20 6.52
CA VAL A 79 3.23 12.93 7.12
C VAL A 79 1.91 13.18 7.85
N PRO A 80 0.99 12.20 7.92
CA PRO A 80 -0.24 12.35 8.69
C PRO A 80 0.05 12.67 10.16
N ASP A 81 -0.70 13.61 10.74
CA ASP A 81 -0.55 13.98 12.16
C ASP A 81 -1.11 12.91 13.11
N SER A 82 -1.89 11.94 12.60
CA SER A 82 -2.50 10.87 13.40
C SER A 82 -2.60 9.54 12.63
N PRO A 83 -2.42 8.38 13.31
CA PRO A 83 -2.69 7.05 12.75
C PRO A 83 -4.17 6.83 12.35
N ASP A 84 -5.08 7.66 12.87
CA ASP A 84 -6.51 7.58 12.56
C ASP A 84 -6.81 7.71 11.08
N HIS A 85 -6.02 8.49 10.34
CA HIS A 85 -6.29 8.75 8.92
C HIS A 85 -6.09 7.48 8.09
N THR A 86 -4.95 6.82 8.26
CA THR A 86 -4.62 5.56 7.58
C THR A 86 -5.54 4.42 8.02
N THR A 87 -5.87 4.37 9.31
CA THR A 87 -6.81 3.37 9.84
C THR A 87 -8.22 3.53 9.27
N LYS A 88 -8.79 4.74 9.30
CA LYS A 88 -10.09 5.05 8.70
C LYS A 88 -10.09 4.78 7.21
N TRP A 89 -8.98 5.04 6.54
CA TRP A 89 -8.85 4.81 5.12
C TRP A 89 -8.90 3.32 4.76
N VAL A 90 -8.08 2.46 5.38
CA VAL A 90 -8.14 1.02 5.06
C VAL A 90 -9.54 0.47 5.34
N ILE A 91 -10.16 0.92 6.43
CA ILE A 91 -11.56 0.58 6.77
C ILE A 91 -12.52 1.02 5.67
N ASN A 92 -12.43 2.26 5.20
CA ASN A 92 -13.32 2.79 4.15
C ASN A 92 -13.11 2.09 2.81
N PHE A 93 -11.87 1.75 2.46
CA PHE A 93 -11.54 0.95 1.28
C PHE A 93 -12.20 -0.43 1.34
N LEU A 94 -12.07 -1.14 2.47
CA LEU A 94 -12.69 -2.46 2.68
C LEU A 94 -14.23 -2.40 2.73
N HIS A 95 -14.79 -1.23 3.03
CA HIS A 95 -16.23 -0.97 2.95
C HIS A 95 -16.69 -0.47 1.57
N ASN A 96 -15.80 -0.40 0.57
CA ASN A 96 -16.06 0.15 -0.77
C ASN A 96 -16.56 1.62 -0.74
N GLN A 97 -16.27 2.34 0.33
CA GLN A 97 -16.64 3.75 0.48
C GLN A 97 -15.58 4.69 -0.11
N GLU A 98 -14.35 4.19 -0.26
CA GLU A 98 -13.23 4.93 -0.80
C GLU A 98 -12.86 4.44 -2.20
N SER A 99 -12.60 5.36 -3.13
CA SER A 99 -12.14 4.98 -4.48
C SER A 99 -10.62 4.90 -4.55
N ILE A 100 -10.10 3.96 -5.34
CA ILE A 100 -8.65 3.82 -5.58
C ILE A 100 -8.07 5.11 -6.20
N ASN A 101 -8.84 5.81 -7.04
CA ASN A 101 -8.42 7.09 -7.61
C ASN A 101 -8.19 8.15 -6.53
N HIS A 102 -9.11 8.26 -5.56
CA HIS A 102 -8.95 9.20 -4.46
C HIS A 102 -7.75 8.86 -3.58
N LEU A 103 -7.52 7.57 -3.32
CA LEU A 103 -6.34 7.08 -2.61
C LEU A 103 -5.04 7.56 -3.26
N VAL A 104 -4.94 7.40 -4.58
CA VAL A 104 -3.77 7.84 -5.35
C VAL A 104 -3.58 9.35 -5.20
N GLU A 105 -4.65 10.14 -5.37
CA GLU A 105 -4.59 11.60 -5.23
C GLU A 105 -4.07 12.05 -3.87
N LEU A 106 -4.50 11.39 -2.79
CA LEU A 106 -4.04 11.69 -1.43
C LEU A 106 -2.54 11.44 -1.23
N HIS A 107 -1.97 10.46 -1.93
CA HIS A 107 -0.58 10.04 -1.75
C HIS A 107 0.39 10.63 -2.78
N ARG A 108 -0.10 11.29 -3.83
CA ARG A 108 0.73 12.03 -4.82
C ARG A 108 1.80 12.95 -4.22
N PRO A 109 1.59 13.63 -3.09
CA PRO A 109 2.63 14.47 -2.49
C PRO A 109 3.84 13.71 -1.93
N VAL A 110 3.75 12.38 -1.75
CA VAL A 110 4.84 11.54 -1.25
C VAL A 110 5.87 11.32 -2.37
N PRO A 111 7.16 11.63 -2.17
CA PRO A 111 8.19 11.38 -3.19
C PRO A 111 8.26 9.90 -3.57
N HIS A 112 8.35 9.61 -4.86
CA HIS A 112 8.41 8.26 -5.41
C HIS A 112 9.45 7.36 -4.70
N ALA A 113 10.70 7.80 -4.61
CA ALA A 113 11.75 7.04 -3.93
C ALA A 113 11.47 6.79 -2.44
N ALA A 114 10.74 7.69 -1.78
CA ALA A 114 10.36 7.52 -0.38
C ALA A 114 9.20 6.52 -0.25
N LEU A 115 8.24 6.56 -1.17
CA LEU A 115 7.12 5.62 -1.22
C LEU A 115 7.63 4.19 -1.44
N GLU A 116 8.50 3.95 -2.40
CA GLU A 116 9.05 2.61 -2.66
C GLU A 116 9.80 2.03 -1.44
N GLN A 117 10.54 2.88 -0.73
CA GLN A 117 11.22 2.49 0.51
C GLN A 117 10.23 2.24 1.65
N ALA A 118 9.08 2.91 1.66
CA ALA A 118 8.07 2.75 2.68
C ALA A 118 7.26 1.46 2.53
N VAL A 119 7.09 0.93 1.30
CA VAL A 119 6.24 -0.25 1.03
C VAL A 119 6.62 -1.47 1.89
N PRO A 120 7.88 -1.93 1.96
CA PRO A 120 8.24 -3.07 2.81
C PRO A 120 7.91 -2.84 4.29
N HIS A 121 8.05 -1.60 4.77
CA HIS A 121 7.73 -1.24 6.15
C HIS A 121 6.23 -1.21 6.43
N LEU A 122 5.43 -0.73 5.48
CA LEU A 122 3.97 -0.67 5.60
C LEU A 122 3.33 -2.06 5.60
N VAL A 123 3.81 -2.95 4.73
CA VAL A 123 3.36 -4.35 4.70
C VAL A 123 3.79 -5.06 5.98
N GLY A 124 5.05 -4.89 6.39
CA GLY A 124 5.60 -5.51 7.60
C GLY A 124 5.06 -4.96 8.93
N LEU A 125 4.15 -3.97 8.94
CA LEU A 125 3.51 -3.52 10.20
C LEU A 125 2.76 -4.68 10.88
N PHE A 126 2.32 -5.67 10.11
CA PHE A 126 1.54 -6.80 10.59
C PHE A 126 2.41 -8.00 11.02
N ASP A 127 3.74 -7.94 10.93
CA ASP A 127 4.65 -9.05 11.26
C ASP A 127 4.38 -9.66 12.64
N GLY A 128 3.98 -8.82 13.60
CA GLY A 128 3.68 -9.18 14.99
C GLY A 128 2.27 -9.75 15.24
N VAL A 129 1.41 -9.82 14.24
CA VAL A 129 0.08 -10.44 14.37
C VAL A 129 0.25 -11.97 14.48
N GLU A 130 -0.22 -12.53 15.60
CA GLU A 130 -0.03 -13.96 15.92
C GLU A 130 -0.82 -14.89 14.98
N ASP A 131 -2.04 -14.49 14.63
CA ASP A 131 -2.87 -15.24 13.70
C ASP A 131 -2.31 -15.08 12.27
N VAL A 132 -1.81 -16.19 11.72
CA VAL A 132 -1.13 -16.21 10.43
C VAL A 132 -2.07 -15.90 9.27
N GLU A 133 -3.33 -16.31 9.35
CA GLU A 133 -4.30 -16.04 8.29
C GLU A 133 -4.65 -14.56 8.28
N VAL A 134 -4.92 -14.00 9.47
CA VAL A 134 -5.17 -12.56 9.63
C VAL A 134 -3.97 -11.74 9.17
N ARG A 135 -2.77 -12.07 9.62
CA ARG A 135 -1.54 -11.38 9.22
C ARG A 135 -1.40 -11.33 7.70
N LYS A 136 -1.43 -12.50 7.05
CA LYS A 136 -1.23 -12.60 5.60
C LYS A 136 -2.28 -11.84 4.81
N GLU A 137 -3.53 -11.90 5.26
CA GLU A 137 -4.61 -11.19 4.56
C GLU A 137 -4.44 -9.67 4.65
N TRP A 138 -3.99 -9.16 5.80
CA TRP A 138 -3.65 -7.75 5.96
C TRP A 138 -2.42 -7.32 5.17
N GLU A 139 -1.35 -8.13 5.19
CA GLU A 139 -0.14 -7.89 4.39
C GLU A 139 -0.47 -7.82 2.89
N LYS A 140 -1.30 -8.76 2.40
CA LYS A 140 -1.81 -8.78 1.02
C LYS A 140 -2.62 -7.54 0.69
N ALA A 141 -3.59 -7.17 1.54
CA ALA A 141 -4.42 -6.00 1.32
C ALA A 141 -3.58 -4.71 1.24
N VAL A 142 -2.63 -4.52 2.16
CA VAL A 142 -1.73 -3.35 2.15
C VAL A 142 -0.79 -3.37 0.95
N ALA A 143 -0.25 -4.53 0.58
CA ALA A 143 0.62 -4.67 -0.59
C ALA A 143 -0.13 -4.31 -1.88
N ALA A 144 -1.38 -4.76 -2.06
CA ALA A 144 -2.18 -4.47 -3.25
C ALA A 144 -2.45 -2.97 -3.40
N LEU A 145 -2.73 -2.30 -2.28
CA LEU A 145 -2.94 -0.85 -2.25
C LEU A 145 -1.65 -0.09 -2.55
N CYS A 146 -0.54 -0.51 -1.94
CA CYS A 146 0.79 0.07 -2.19
C CYS A 146 1.23 -0.09 -3.65
N LEU A 147 0.90 -1.20 -4.31
CA LEU A 147 1.23 -1.42 -5.72
C LEU A 147 0.67 -0.29 -6.59
N VAL A 148 -0.61 0.04 -6.41
CA VAL A 148 -1.26 1.12 -7.16
C VAL A 148 -0.62 2.49 -6.88
N LEU A 149 -0.29 2.77 -5.61
CA LEU A 149 0.37 4.02 -5.23
C LEU A 149 1.74 4.17 -5.90
N VAL A 150 2.52 3.09 -5.96
CA VAL A 150 3.84 3.11 -6.60
C VAL A 150 3.71 3.26 -8.11
N VAL A 151 2.72 2.63 -8.74
CA VAL A 151 2.45 2.82 -10.17
C VAL A 151 2.21 4.30 -10.49
N ASP A 152 1.33 4.98 -9.75
CA ASP A 152 1.12 6.43 -9.96
C ASP A 152 2.41 7.21 -9.70
N ALA A 153 3.12 6.94 -8.60
CA ALA A 153 4.33 7.67 -8.27
C ALA A 153 5.42 7.53 -9.36
N ARG A 154 5.59 6.34 -9.95
CA ARG A 154 6.48 6.09 -11.09
C ARG A 154 6.01 6.84 -12.33
N GLU A 155 4.71 6.86 -12.61
CA GLU A 155 4.14 7.61 -13.74
C GLU A 155 4.37 9.12 -13.58
N GLN A 156 4.05 9.69 -12.42
CA GLN A 156 4.25 11.11 -12.12
C GLN A 156 5.73 11.52 -12.24
N GLU A 157 6.65 10.68 -11.76
CA GLU A 157 8.08 10.94 -11.90
C GLU A 157 8.53 10.96 -13.37
N LYS A 158 8.04 10.02 -14.18
CA LYS A 158 8.32 9.99 -15.62
C LYS A 158 7.79 11.25 -16.31
N LEU A 159 6.55 11.66 -16.00
CA LEU A 159 5.96 12.88 -16.57
C LEU A 159 6.74 14.13 -16.17
N ALA A 160 7.17 14.23 -14.90
CA ALA A 160 7.96 15.36 -14.41
C ALA A 160 9.36 15.47 -15.04
N LYS A 161 9.94 14.36 -15.52
CA LYS A 161 11.24 14.33 -16.23
C LYS A 161 11.14 14.73 -17.70
N VAL A 162 9.93 14.77 -18.27
CA VAL A 162 9.68 15.07 -19.69
C VAL A 162 9.31 16.55 -19.90
N CYS A 163 9.05 17.31 -18.83
CA CYS A 163 8.82 18.76 -18.85
C CYS A 163 10.10 19.55 -18.49
#